data_AF-A0A943JUS5-F1
#
_entry.id   AF-A0A943JUS5-F1
#
_cell.length_a   1.000
_cell.length_b   1.000
_cell.length_c   1.000
_cell.angle_alpha   90.00
_cell.angle_beta   90.00
_cell.angle_gamma   90.00
#
_symmetry.space_group_name_H-M   'P 1'
#
loop_
_entity.id
_entity.type
_entity.pdbx_description
1 polymer ?
#
loop_
_entity_poly.entity_id
_entity_poly.type
_entity_poly.pdbx_seq_one_letter_code
_entity_poly.pdbx_strand_id
1 'polypeptide(L)'
;MRKRVRVSIPNFVREILDNDMEYYSFSKDKICNIIIQRLGFENTQSLHKKVVDNTSILNFNLNEKNTELFDEMFNLSKEKIESEFFRKVFSTYANFHPFLREKVLNIELFKELENAINKNHKLKIYYQKKLLDIYPIAFERNTDLYTILKAKKEGKEFLFEVRFIEILKVN
;
A
#
# COMPACT_ATOMS: atom_id res chain seq x y z
N MET A 1 -1.18 11.51 -23.26
CA MET A 1 -0.39 12.38 -22.34
C MET A 1 -0.77 12.02 -20.92
N ARG A 2 0.20 11.89 -20.00
CA ARG A 2 -0.09 11.57 -18.59
C ARG A 2 -0.84 12.72 -17.92
N LYS A 3 -1.93 12.42 -17.20
CA LYS A 3 -2.72 13.44 -16.48
C LYS A 3 -1.95 13.93 -15.26
N ARG A 4 -1.77 15.25 -15.16
CA ARG A 4 -1.19 15.91 -13.98
C ARG A 4 -2.28 16.19 -12.94
N VAL A 5 -2.05 15.79 -11.71
CA VAL A 5 -2.98 16.00 -10.59
C VAL A 5 -2.40 17.00 -9.61
N ARG A 6 -3.22 17.97 -9.21
CA ARG A 6 -2.96 18.94 -8.15
C ARG A 6 -4.18 19.00 -7.24
N VAL A 7 -4.04 18.52 -6.01
CA VAL A 7 -5.16 18.39 -5.06
C VAL A 7 -4.75 18.89 -3.68
N SER A 8 -5.68 19.56 -2.98
CA SER A 8 -5.53 19.91 -1.57
C SER A 8 -6.01 18.74 -0.70
N ILE A 9 -5.11 18.23 0.15
CA ILE A 9 -5.36 17.12 1.08
C ILE A 9 -5.10 17.56 2.52
N PRO A 10 -5.75 16.94 3.53
CA PRO A 10 -5.42 17.15 4.93
C PRO A 10 -3.94 16.85 5.23
N ASN A 11 -3.34 17.55 6.19
CA ASN A 11 -1.95 17.35 6.58
C ASN A 11 -1.70 15.96 7.15
N PHE A 12 -2.61 15.37 7.91
CA PHE A 12 -2.44 13.98 8.38
C PHE A 12 -2.31 12.99 7.21
N VAL A 13 -3.05 13.21 6.11
CA VAL A 13 -2.93 12.38 4.90
C VAL A 13 -1.55 12.55 4.30
N ARG A 14 -1.03 13.80 4.28
CA ARG A 14 0.30 14.09 3.79
C ARG A 14 1.38 13.42 4.64
N GLU A 15 1.28 13.49 5.96
CA GLU A 15 2.20 12.85 6.90
C GLU A 15 2.24 11.33 6.71
N ILE A 16 1.08 10.68 6.60
CA ILE A 16 1.03 9.23 6.35
C ILE A 16 1.65 8.86 5.01
N LEU A 17 1.39 9.63 3.95
CA LEU A 17 2.03 9.41 2.65
C LEU A 17 3.54 9.61 2.71
N ASP A 18 4.02 10.66 3.39
CA ASP A 18 5.45 10.96 3.51
C ASP A 18 6.17 9.85 4.32
N ASN A 19 5.58 9.39 5.42
CA ASN A 19 6.11 8.27 6.21
C ASN A 19 6.18 6.96 5.39
N ASP A 20 5.11 6.60 4.68
CA ASP A 20 5.09 5.38 3.89
C ASP A 20 6.01 5.48 2.65
N MET A 21 6.20 6.69 2.09
CA MET A 21 7.19 6.93 1.03
C MET A 21 8.62 6.71 1.53
N GLU A 22 8.96 7.23 2.72
CA GLU A 22 10.27 7.03 3.33
C GLU A 22 10.49 5.54 3.67
N TYR A 23 9.53 4.93 4.37
CA TYR A 23 9.61 3.54 4.82
C TYR A 23 9.82 2.54 3.68
N TYR A 24 9.20 2.78 2.52
CA TYR A 24 9.31 1.95 1.31
C TYR A 24 10.29 2.47 0.26
N SER A 25 10.91 3.64 0.49
CA SER A 25 11.72 4.35 -0.52
C SER A 25 10.97 4.54 -1.85
N PHE A 26 9.68 4.85 -1.79
CA PHE A 26 8.85 5.09 -2.97
C PHE A 26 8.86 6.56 -3.37
N SER A 27 8.86 6.82 -4.67
CA SER A 27 8.57 8.17 -5.16
C SER A 27 7.09 8.50 -4.96
N LYS A 28 6.79 9.80 -4.84
CA LYS A 28 5.42 10.31 -4.77
C LYS A 28 4.53 9.84 -5.91
N ASP A 29 5.03 9.88 -7.14
CA ASP A 29 4.29 9.39 -8.30
C ASP A 29 3.99 7.88 -8.16
N LYS A 30 4.95 7.08 -7.69
CA LYS A 30 4.76 5.63 -7.50
C LYS A 30 3.68 5.33 -6.46
N ILE A 31 3.79 5.88 -5.25
CA ILE A 31 2.83 5.58 -4.18
C ILE A 31 1.42 6.07 -4.54
N CYS A 32 1.29 7.27 -5.10
CA CYS A 32 -0.01 7.82 -5.49
C CYS A 32 -0.69 6.95 -6.55
N ASN A 33 0.06 6.48 -7.54
CA ASN A 33 -0.48 5.61 -8.58
C ASN A 33 -0.88 4.24 -8.05
N ILE A 34 -0.12 3.65 -7.11
CA ILE A 34 -0.50 2.38 -6.49
C ILE A 34 -1.82 2.56 -5.72
N ILE A 35 -1.91 3.59 -4.88
CA ILE A 35 -3.12 3.85 -4.08
C ILE A 35 -4.34 4.05 -4.97
N ILE A 36 -4.24 4.89 -6.01
CA ILE A 36 -5.34 5.13 -6.96
C ILE A 36 -5.71 3.85 -7.70
N GLN A 37 -4.73 3.08 -8.16
CA GLN A 37 -5.00 1.84 -8.87
C GLN A 37 -5.76 0.82 -8.00
N ARG A 38 -5.49 0.80 -6.70
CA ARG A 38 -6.11 -0.15 -5.76
C ARG A 38 -7.44 0.32 -5.20
N LEU A 39 -7.60 1.62 -4.99
CA LEU A 39 -8.76 2.18 -4.30
C LEU A 39 -9.67 3.04 -5.19
N GLY A 40 -9.26 3.33 -6.43
CA GLY A 40 -10.01 4.21 -7.33
C GLY A 40 -11.37 3.65 -7.76
N PHE A 41 -11.53 2.34 -7.76
CA PHE A 41 -12.81 1.67 -8.02
C PHE A 41 -13.57 1.30 -6.73
N GLU A 42 -12.97 1.49 -5.56
CA GLU A 42 -13.59 1.14 -4.30
C GLU A 42 -14.65 2.19 -3.94
N ASN A 43 -15.92 1.78 -3.91
CA ASN A 43 -17.03 2.64 -3.49
C ASN A 43 -17.11 2.73 -1.96
N THR A 44 -15.98 3.04 -1.33
CA THR A 44 -15.89 3.19 0.13
C THR A 44 -16.71 4.40 0.54
N GLN A 45 -17.71 4.18 1.40
CA GLN A 45 -18.36 5.26 2.12
C GLN A 45 -17.31 5.87 3.02
N SER A 46 -16.85 7.05 2.67
CA SER A 46 -15.74 7.65 3.37
C SER A 46 -16.24 8.16 4.73
N LEU A 47 -15.55 7.79 5.82
CA LEU A 47 -15.64 8.44 7.13
C LEU A 47 -15.09 9.89 7.09
N HIS A 48 -15.02 10.48 5.89
CA HIS A 48 -14.47 11.79 5.54
C HIS A 48 -15.29 12.96 6.05
N LYS A 49 -16.26 12.72 6.95
CA LYS A 49 -17.04 13.81 7.54
C LYS A 49 -16.12 14.66 8.41
N LYS A 50 -15.55 15.67 7.75
CA LYS A 50 -14.86 16.86 8.28
C LYS A 50 -13.82 16.53 9.35
N VAL A 51 -12.69 15.95 8.93
CA VAL A 51 -11.47 16.08 9.73
C VAL A 51 -11.11 17.56 9.76
N VAL A 52 -11.06 18.15 10.95
CA VAL A 52 -10.63 19.55 11.14
C VAL A 52 -9.11 19.54 11.17
N ASP A 53 -8.52 19.69 9.99
CA ASP A 53 -7.08 19.70 9.79
C ASP A 53 -6.70 20.77 8.75
N ASN A 54 -5.48 21.28 8.86
CA ASN A 54 -4.88 22.10 7.83
C ASN A 54 -4.69 21.29 6.55
N THR A 55 -4.56 21.98 5.41
CA THR A 55 -4.39 21.30 4.13
C THR A 55 -3.08 21.68 3.46
N SER A 56 -2.54 20.74 2.69
CA SER A 56 -1.36 20.91 1.86
C SER A 56 -1.62 20.45 0.43
N ILE A 57 -0.83 20.96 -0.51
CA ILE A 57 -0.96 20.63 -1.93
C ILE A 57 -0.17 19.36 -2.23
N LEU A 58 -0.85 18.34 -2.73
CA LEU A 58 -0.25 17.15 -3.33
C LEU A 58 -0.26 17.30 -4.87
N ASN A 59 0.93 17.20 -5.46
CA ASN A 59 1.14 17.29 -6.91
C ASN A 59 1.85 16.05 -7.42
N PHE A 60 1.30 15.35 -8.42
CA PHE A 60 1.87 14.13 -9.00
C PHE A 60 1.34 13.89 -10.42
N ASN A 61 1.92 12.93 -11.14
CA ASN A 61 1.41 12.51 -12.45
C ASN A 61 0.80 11.10 -12.37
N LEU A 62 -0.34 10.90 -13.01
CA LEU A 62 -0.85 9.55 -13.25
C LEU A 62 0.06 8.81 -14.22
N ASN A 63 0.25 7.52 -14.00
CA ASN A 63 0.82 6.64 -15.01
C ASN A 63 -0.17 6.45 -16.17
N GLU A 64 0.27 5.80 -17.24
CA GLU A 64 -0.57 5.59 -18.44
C GLU A 64 -1.86 4.85 -18.09
N LYS A 65 -1.77 3.71 -17.41
CA LYS A 65 -2.95 2.92 -17.02
C LYS A 65 -3.96 3.70 -16.17
N ASN A 66 -3.51 4.43 -15.16
CA ASN A 66 -4.40 5.23 -14.32
C ASN A 66 -4.94 6.46 -15.05
N THR A 67 -4.21 6.98 -16.05
CA THR A 67 -4.74 8.05 -16.93
C THR A 67 -5.90 7.52 -17.77
N GLU A 68 -5.75 6.33 -18.36
CA GLU A 68 -6.78 5.68 -19.18
C GLU A 68 -8.03 5.31 -18.36
N LEU A 69 -7.84 4.79 -17.15
CA LEU A 69 -8.94 4.33 -16.30
C LEU A 69 -9.58 5.45 -15.45
N PHE A 70 -9.05 6.67 -15.49
CA PHE A 70 -9.45 7.74 -14.58
C PHE A 70 -10.95 8.07 -14.68
N ASP A 71 -11.47 8.23 -15.90
CA ASP A 71 -12.86 8.63 -16.11
C ASP A 71 -13.83 7.54 -15.60
N GLU A 72 -13.49 6.26 -15.74
CA GLU A 72 -14.27 5.15 -15.20
C GLU A 72 -14.28 5.16 -13.67
N MET A 73 -13.11 5.33 -13.04
CA MET A 73 -12.98 5.44 -11.58
C MET A 73 -13.79 6.64 -11.05
N PHE A 74 -13.67 7.80 -11.70
CA PHE A 74 -14.35 9.03 -11.30
C PHE A 74 -15.87 8.88 -11.41
N ASN A 75 -16.37 8.37 -12.54
CA ASN A 75 -17.80 8.15 -12.75
C ASN A 75 -18.40 7.16 -11.73
N LEU A 76 -17.67 6.10 -11.39
CA LEU A 76 -18.11 5.12 -10.40
C LEU A 76 -18.18 5.72 -8.98
N SER A 77 -17.29 6.66 -8.67
CA SER A 77 -17.19 7.26 -7.33
C SER A 77 -18.40 8.10 -6.91
N LYS A 78 -19.20 8.55 -7.88
CA LYS A 78 -20.34 9.49 -7.72
C LYS A 78 -19.95 10.86 -7.15
N GLU A 79 -18.65 11.18 -7.08
CA GLU A 79 -18.18 12.50 -6.70
C GLU A 79 -18.46 13.52 -7.82
N LYS A 80 -18.74 14.76 -7.44
CA LYS A 80 -19.04 15.82 -8.42
C LYS A 80 -17.80 16.51 -8.97
N ILE A 81 -16.67 16.40 -8.26
CA ILE A 81 -15.44 17.14 -8.55
C ILE A 81 -14.25 16.19 -8.37
N GLU A 82 -13.32 16.18 -9.33
CA GLU A 82 -12.14 15.29 -9.31
C GLU A 82 -11.31 15.43 -8.02
N SER A 83 -11.19 16.65 -7.49
CA SER A 83 -10.47 16.89 -6.24
C SER A 83 -11.05 16.15 -5.05
N GLU A 84 -12.38 16.02 -4.99
CA GLU A 84 -13.06 15.27 -3.93
C GLU A 84 -12.81 13.77 -4.09
N PHE A 85 -12.81 13.27 -5.33
CA PHE A 85 -12.43 11.89 -5.64
C PHE A 85 -11.02 11.57 -5.14
N PHE A 86 -10.02 12.38 -5.51
CA PHE A 86 -8.64 12.15 -5.06
C PHE A 86 -8.52 12.27 -3.55
N ARG A 87 -9.12 13.29 -2.93
CA ARG A 87 -9.09 13.47 -1.47
C ARG A 87 -9.73 12.28 -0.76
N LYS A 88 -10.84 11.75 -1.28
CA LYS A 88 -11.50 10.54 -0.79
C LYS A 88 -10.56 9.35 -0.83
N VAL A 89 -10.00 9.04 -1.99
CA VAL A 89 -9.06 7.92 -2.18
C VAL A 89 -7.89 7.99 -1.20
N PHE A 90 -7.20 9.14 -1.12
CA PHE A 90 -6.03 9.27 -0.25
C PHE A 90 -6.37 9.27 1.23
N SER A 91 -7.52 9.81 1.63
CA SER A 91 -7.89 9.78 3.05
C SER A 91 -8.39 8.39 3.44
N THR A 92 -9.07 7.65 2.55
CA THR A 92 -9.38 6.24 2.80
C THR A 92 -8.09 5.47 3.07
N TYR A 93 -7.08 5.64 2.23
CA TYR A 93 -5.75 5.05 2.44
C TYR A 93 -5.13 5.46 3.79
N ALA A 94 -5.10 6.75 4.10
CA ALA A 94 -4.46 7.25 5.33
C ALA A 94 -5.17 6.78 6.62
N ASN A 95 -6.47 6.51 6.55
CA ASN A 95 -7.25 5.97 7.67
C ASN A 95 -7.07 4.45 7.87
N PHE A 96 -6.42 3.76 6.96
CA PHE A 96 -6.08 2.35 7.17
C PHE A 96 -4.98 2.19 8.21
N HIS A 97 -5.12 1.16 9.06
CA HIS A 97 -4.05 0.68 9.93
C HIS A 97 -2.79 0.36 9.09
N PRO A 98 -1.55 0.59 9.58
CA PRO A 98 -0.33 0.39 8.80
C PRO A 98 -0.26 -0.94 8.03
N PHE A 99 -0.54 -2.08 8.67
CA PHE A 99 -0.71 -3.38 7.99
C PHE A 99 -1.59 -3.36 6.71
N LEU A 100 -2.75 -2.71 6.75
CA LEU A 100 -3.65 -2.62 5.60
C LEU A 100 -3.06 -1.73 4.50
N ARG A 101 -2.34 -0.67 4.87
CA ARG A 101 -1.60 0.17 3.92
C ARG A 101 -0.49 -0.61 3.23
N GLU A 102 0.28 -1.39 3.97
CA GLU A 102 1.33 -2.25 3.38
C GLU A 102 0.75 -3.26 2.39
N LYS A 103 -0.41 -3.84 2.71
CA LYS A 103 -1.15 -4.71 1.80
C LYS A 103 -1.59 -4.00 0.52
N VAL A 104 -2.10 -2.77 0.63
CA VAL A 104 -2.44 -1.96 -0.55
C VAL A 104 -1.21 -1.72 -1.41
N LEU A 105 -0.08 -1.37 -0.78
CA LEU A 105 1.17 -1.06 -1.47
C LEU A 105 1.83 -2.29 -2.12
N ASN A 106 1.72 -3.46 -1.50
CA ASN A 106 2.45 -4.68 -1.89
C ASN A 106 1.54 -5.91 -2.01
N ILE A 107 0.36 -5.76 -2.62
CA ILE A 107 -0.69 -6.79 -2.60
C ILE A 107 -0.23 -8.17 -3.10
N GLU A 108 0.63 -8.22 -4.12
CA GLU A 108 1.09 -9.50 -4.68
C GLU A 108 2.03 -10.22 -3.71
N LEU A 109 2.92 -9.48 -3.04
CA LEU A 109 3.76 -10.04 -1.97
C LEU A 109 2.91 -10.59 -0.83
N PHE A 110 1.93 -9.82 -0.36
CA PHE A 110 1.05 -10.27 0.72
C PHE A 110 0.21 -11.49 0.33
N LYS A 111 -0.34 -11.54 -0.89
CA LYS A 111 -1.07 -12.72 -1.38
C LYS A 111 -0.22 -13.98 -1.35
N GLU A 112 1.03 -13.89 -1.81
CA GLU A 112 1.95 -15.03 -1.82
C GLU A 112 2.32 -15.47 -0.40
N LEU A 113 2.60 -14.52 0.51
CA LEU A 113 2.87 -14.82 1.92
C LEU A 113 1.66 -15.47 2.61
N GLU A 114 0.45 -14.94 2.40
CA GLU A 114 -0.78 -15.49 2.97
C GLU A 114 -1.09 -16.89 2.44
N ASN A 115 -0.92 -17.08 1.13
CA ASN A 115 -1.06 -18.40 0.52
C ASN A 115 -0.05 -19.40 1.12
N ALA A 116 1.19 -18.96 1.37
CA ALA A 116 2.21 -19.77 2.01
C ALA A 116 1.89 -20.14 3.46
N ILE A 117 1.42 -19.18 4.24
CA ILE A 117 0.95 -19.39 5.61
C ILE A 117 -0.22 -20.39 5.61
N ASN A 118 -1.26 -20.13 4.81
CA ASN A 118 -2.49 -20.92 4.81
C ASN A 118 -2.27 -22.36 4.33
N LYS A 119 -1.36 -22.58 3.38
CA LYS A 119 -1.02 -23.91 2.86
C LYS A 119 0.16 -24.56 3.58
N ASN A 120 0.73 -23.90 4.59
CA ASN A 120 1.94 -24.32 5.28
C ASN A 120 3.09 -24.71 4.32
N HIS A 121 3.26 -23.93 3.24
CA HIS A 121 4.25 -24.24 2.21
C HIS A 121 5.54 -23.43 2.41
N LYS A 122 6.65 -24.06 2.04
CA LYS A 122 7.97 -23.43 2.08
C LYS A 122 8.05 -22.29 1.06
N LEU A 123 8.75 -21.22 1.39
CA LEU A 123 9.11 -20.14 0.49
C LEU A 123 10.62 -20.01 0.37
N LYS A 124 11.09 -19.68 -0.83
CA LYS A 124 12.43 -19.16 -1.06
C LYS A 124 12.35 -17.65 -1.17
N ILE A 125 13.00 -16.95 -0.25
CA ILE A 125 13.02 -15.49 -0.17
C ILE A 125 14.44 -14.95 -0.32
N TYR A 126 14.56 -13.77 -0.91
CA TYR A 126 15.74 -12.93 -0.79
C TYR A 126 15.46 -11.87 0.27
N TYR A 127 16.27 -11.86 1.32
CA TYR A 127 16.11 -10.99 2.47
C TYR A 127 17.45 -10.40 2.87
N GLN A 128 17.59 -9.07 2.81
CA GLN A 128 18.82 -8.36 3.19
C GLN A 128 20.10 -9.01 2.62
N LYS A 129 20.11 -9.25 1.31
CA LYS A 129 21.22 -9.87 0.57
C LYS A 129 21.47 -11.36 0.85
N LYS A 130 20.54 -12.06 1.50
CA LYS A 130 20.64 -13.48 1.79
C LYS A 130 19.49 -14.25 1.15
N LEU A 131 19.82 -15.38 0.53
CA LEU A 131 18.84 -16.34 0.04
C LEU A 131 18.44 -17.27 1.18
N LEU A 132 17.16 -17.29 1.53
CA LEU A 132 16.63 -18.04 2.65
C LEU A 132 15.47 -18.93 2.22
N ASP A 133 15.45 -20.11 2.82
CA ASP A 133 14.41 -21.10 2.71
C ASP A 133 13.62 -21.11 4.03
N ILE A 134 12.37 -20.66 4.00
CA ILE A 134 11.57 -20.44 5.22
C ILE A 134 10.21 -21.13 5.14
N TYR A 135 9.63 -21.43 6.31
CA TYR A 135 8.22 -21.81 6.46
C TYR A 135 7.47 -20.68 7.16
N PRO A 136 6.75 -19.82 6.41
CA PRO A 136 5.89 -18.78 6.97
C PRO A 136 4.88 -19.35 7.98
N ILE A 137 4.70 -18.67 9.11
CA ILE A 137 3.77 -19.10 10.18
C ILE A 137 2.63 -18.11 10.34
N ALA A 138 2.94 -16.83 10.55
CA ALA A 138 1.96 -15.81 10.85
C ALA A 138 2.52 -14.41 10.59
N PHE A 139 1.63 -13.42 10.51
CA PHE A 139 2.01 -12.03 10.59
C PHE A 139 1.95 -11.52 12.03
N GLU A 140 2.98 -10.76 12.41
CA GLU A 140 3.08 -10.01 13.65
C GLU A 140 3.25 -8.52 13.33
N ARG A 141 3.40 -7.68 14.37
CA ARG A 141 3.56 -6.24 14.23
C ARG A 141 4.84 -5.78 14.93
N ASN A 142 5.58 -4.88 14.28
CA ASN A 142 6.66 -4.15 14.94
C ASN A 142 6.09 -3.03 15.83
N THR A 143 6.98 -2.25 16.45
CA THR A 143 6.62 -1.10 17.31
C THR A 143 5.80 -0.03 16.59
N ASP A 144 6.06 0.15 15.29
CA ASP A 144 5.40 1.11 14.42
C ASP A 144 4.15 0.52 13.74
N LEU A 145 3.72 -0.66 14.17
CA LEU A 145 2.57 -1.42 13.69
C LEU A 145 2.66 -1.90 12.23
N TYR A 146 3.85 -1.84 11.62
CA TYR A 146 4.17 -2.48 10.35
C TYR A 146 4.37 -3.99 10.50
N THR A 147 4.32 -4.70 9.38
CA THR A 147 4.21 -6.15 9.32
C THR A 147 5.56 -6.82 9.45
N ILE A 148 5.63 -7.73 10.41
CA ILE A 148 6.69 -8.72 10.53
C ILE A 148 6.13 -10.08 10.12
N LEU A 149 6.86 -10.82 9.30
CA LEU A 149 6.60 -12.22 9.04
C LEU A 149 7.34 -13.08 10.06
N LYS A 150 6.59 -13.82 10.86
CA LYS A 150 7.13 -14.91 11.67
C LYS A 150 7.26 -16.16 10.82
N ALA A 151 8.44 -16.77 10.78
CA ALA A 151 8.69 -17.97 9.99
C ALA A 151 9.71 -18.90 10.65
N LYS A 152 9.65 -20.20 10.30
CA LYS A 152 10.63 -21.21 10.72
C LYS A 152 11.73 -21.37 9.67
N LYS A 153 12.98 -21.43 10.12
CA LYS A 153 14.16 -21.82 9.35
C LYS A 153 14.98 -22.80 10.20
N GLU A 154 15.31 -23.97 9.64
CA GLU A 154 16.13 -24.99 10.33
C GLU A 154 15.62 -25.33 11.76
N GLY A 155 14.31 -25.42 11.92
CA GLY A 155 13.67 -25.74 13.21
C GLY A 155 13.57 -24.58 14.22
N LYS A 156 14.14 -23.40 13.91
CA LYS A 156 14.08 -22.21 14.76
C LYS A 156 13.15 -21.14 14.18
N GLU A 157 12.52 -20.36 15.04
CA GLU A 157 11.64 -19.25 14.64
C GLU A 157 12.45 -17.97 14.45
N PHE A 158 12.12 -17.21 13.41
CA PHE A 158 12.72 -15.94 13.04
C PHE A 158 11.64 -14.94 12.65
N LEU A 159 11.98 -13.66 12.79
CA LEU A 159 11.14 -12.53 12.44
C LEU A 159 11.77 -11.79 11.26
N PHE A 160 10.97 -11.53 10.23
CA PHE A 160 11.40 -10.85 9.00
C PHE A 160 10.50 -9.66 8.73
N GLU A 161 11.04 -8.44 8.72
CA GLU A 161 10.27 -7.27 8.25
C GLU A 161 9.83 -7.45 6.80
N VAL A 162 8.52 -7.41 6.54
CA VAL A 162 7.96 -7.76 5.22
C VAL A 162 8.48 -6.83 4.11
N ARG A 163 8.76 -5.56 4.42
CA ARG A 163 9.30 -4.60 3.45
C ARG A 163 10.64 -5.01 2.82
N PHE A 164 11.39 -5.91 3.45
CA PHE A 164 12.68 -6.39 2.94
C PHE A 164 12.60 -7.80 2.33
N ILE A 165 11.40 -8.37 2.19
CA ILE A 165 11.20 -9.69 1.60
C ILE A 165 10.94 -9.54 0.09
N GLU A 166 11.75 -10.26 -0.68
CA GLU A 166 11.46 -10.55 -2.08
C GLU A 166 11.25 -12.06 -2.23
N ILE A 167 10.11 -12.48 -2.78
CA ILE A 167 9.83 -13.91 -3.02
C ILE A 167 10.40 -14.29 -4.38
N LEU A 168 11.23 -15.34 -4.40
CA LEU A 168 11.75 -15.89 -5.65
C LEU A 168 10.85 -17.04 -6.10
N LYS A 169 10.11 -16.83 -7.20
CA LYS A 169 9.33 -17.88 -7.84
C LYS A 169 10.30 -18.84 -8.53
N VAL A 170 10.30 -20.09 -8.10
CA VAL A 170 10.92 -21.18 -8.86
C VAL A 170 9.86 -21.65 -9.84
N ASN A 171 10.03 -21.34 -11.12
CA ASN A 171 9.19 -21.89 -12.19
C ASN A 171 9.46 -23.38 -12.39
#